data_AF-A0A815VU43-F1
#
_entry.id   AF-A0A815VU43-F1
#
_cell.length_a   1.000
_cell.length_b   1.000
_cell.length_c   1.000
_cell.angle_alpha   90.00
_cell.angle_beta   90.00
_cell.angle_gamma   90.00
#
_symmetry.space_group_name_H-M   'P 1'
#
loop_
_entity.id
_entity.type
_entity.pdbx_description
1 polymer ?
#
loop_
_entity_poly.entity_id
_entity_poly.type
_entity_poly.pdbx_seq_one_letter_code
_entity_poly.pdbx_strand_id
1 'polypeptide(L)'
;MTRVSLDTSRLPHDVLTYTDQRFFDFIERFCGKDEADLLSLQAIRSVDSFLAIENVYSIFALDSEDVIQIQTRCGFKNRNGTFTVKPGIKSSL
;
A
#
# COMPACT_ATOMS: atom_id res chain seq x y z
N MET A 1 -18.30 10.12 16.12
CA MET A 1 -17.05 9.59 15.56
C MET A 1 -16.37 8.74 16.61
N THR A 2 -16.46 7.42 16.49
CA THR A 2 -15.77 6.49 17.39
C THR A 2 -14.28 6.59 17.11
N ARG A 3 -13.47 7.02 18.09
CA ARG A 3 -12.01 7.01 17.95
C ARG A 3 -11.56 5.54 17.90
N VAL A 4 -11.19 5.07 16.73
CA VAL A 4 -10.45 3.83 16.60
C VAL A 4 -9.07 4.08 17.19
N SER A 5 -8.72 3.42 18.30
CA SER A 5 -7.36 3.40 18.81
C SER A 5 -6.54 2.47 17.90
N LEU A 6 -5.61 3.03 17.14
CA LEU A 6 -4.66 2.24 16.36
C LEU A 6 -3.69 1.54 17.32
N ASP A 7 -3.65 0.21 17.27
CA ASP A 7 -2.67 -0.57 18.03
C ASP A 7 -1.31 -0.51 17.32
N THR A 8 -0.38 0.24 17.91
CA THR A 8 0.99 0.38 17.40
C THR A 8 1.98 -0.51 18.17
N SER A 9 1.53 -1.38 19.08
CA SER A 9 2.42 -2.17 19.96
C SER A 9 3.33 -3.14 19.21
N ARG A 10 2.95 -3.50 17.97
CA ARG A 10 3.71 -4.41 17.11
C ARG A 10 4.72 -3.68 16.22
N LEU A 11 4.73 -2.35 16.20
CA LEU A 11 5.64 -1.57 15.37
C LEU A 11 7.02 -1.45 16.03
N PRO A 12 8.12 -1.52 15.25
CA PRO A 12 9.45 -1.19 15.75
C PRO A 12 9.53 0.24 16.28
N HIS A 13 10.29 0.46 17.36
CA HIS A 13 10.43 1.79 17.98
C HIS A 13 11.01 2.86 17.05
N ASP A 14 11.80 2.45 16.08
CA ASP A 14 12.47 3.33 15.11
C ASP A 14 11.82 3.31 13.72
N VAL A 15 10.60 2.78 13.59
CA VAL A 15 9.89 2.63 12.30
C VAL A 15 9.81 3.94 11.52
N LEU A 16 9.67 5.08 12.20
CA LEU A 16 9.58 6.40 11.58
C LEU A 16 10.88 6.83 10.87
N THR A 17 12.00 6.14 11.12
CA THR A 17 13.30 6.40 10.48
C THR A 17 13.53 5.57 9.22
N TYR A 18 12.59 4.69 8.85
CA TYR A 18 12.81 3.73 7.78
C TYR A 18 12.72 4.40 6.41
N THR A 19 13.77 4.17 5.60
CA THR A 19 13.89 4.64 4.22
C THR A 19 14.43 3.55 3.31
N ASP A 20 14.21 3.71 2.00
CA ASP A 20 14.67 2.86 0.91
C ASP A 20 14.46 1.37 1.20
N GLN A 21 15.50 0.55 1.10
CA GLN A 21 15.39 -0.91 1.30
C GLN A 21 14.80 -1.27 2.66
N ARG A 22 15.18 -0.55 3.72
CA ARG A 22 14.68 -0.82 5.08
C ARG A 22 13.17 -0.57 5.19
N PHE A 23 12.67 0.43 4.46
CA PHE A 23 11.25 0.68 4.35
C PHE A 23 10.54 -0.45 3.59
N PHE A 24 11.05 -0.86 2.44
CA PHE A 24 10.42 -1.94 1.66
C PHE A 24 10.44 -3.29 2.39
N ASP A 25 11.55 -3.65 3.04
CA ASP A 25 11.66 -4.87 3.84
C ASP A 25 10.64 -4.88 4.99
N PHE A 26 10.40 -3.73 5.61
CA PHE A 26 9.40 -3.57 6.65
C PHE A 26 7.98 -3.78 6.11
N ILE A 27 7.63 -3.15 5.00
CA ILE A 27 6.31 -3.29 4.38
C ILE A 27 6.10 -4.74 3.92
N GLU A 28 7.08 -5.37 3.27
CA GLU A 28 6.98 -6.77 2.82
C GLU A 28 6.73 -7.71 3.99
N ARG A 29 7.40 -7.48 5.12
CA ARG A 29 7.24 -8.30 6.33
C ARG A 29 5.91 -8.08 7.05
N PHE A 30 5.40 -6.85 7.08
CA PHE A 30 4.19 -6.50 7.84
C PHE A 30 2.90 -6.59 7.04
N CYS A 31 2.94 -6.19 5.77
CA CYS A 31 1.78 -6.08 4.90
C CYS A 31 1.78 -7.15 3.82
N GLY A 32 2.96 -7.52 3.32
CA GLY A 32 3.12 -8.49 2.25
C GLY A 32 3.85 -7.91 1.04
N LYS A 33 4.25 -8.81 0.14
CA LYS A 33 5.04 -8.46 -1.04
C LYS A 33 4.29 -7.54 -2.01
N ASP A 34 2.99 -7.75 -2.19
CA ASP A 34 2.20 -6.96 -3.14
C ASP A 34 2.12 -5.48 -2.72
N GLU A 35 2.01 -5.21 -1.42
CA GLU A 35 2.03 -3.86 -0.86
C GLU A 35 3.40 -3.20 -0.99
N ALA A 36 4.48 -3.95 -0.76
CA ALA A 36 5.84 -3.44 -0.95
C ALA A 36 6.10 -3.08 -2.43
N ASP A 37 5.70 -3.95 -3.35
CA ASP A 37 5.81 -3.70 -4.80
C ASP A 37 4.96 -2.47 -5.21
N LEU A 38 3.76 -2.28 -4.63
CA LEU A 38 2.87 -1.16 -4.93
C LEU A 38 3.49 0.18 -4.53
N LEU A 39 4.14 0.22 -3.37
CA LEU A 39 4.84 1.40 -2.89
C LEU A 39 6.09 1.68 -3.72
N SER A 40 6.83 0.63 -4.09
CA SER A 40 8.01 0.73 -4.95
C SER A 40 7.67 1.29 -6.33
N LEU A 41 6.58 0.81 -6.96
CA LEU A 41 6.09 1.32 -8.25
C LEU A 41 5.78 2.82 -8.21
N GLN A 42 5.34 3.32 -7.05
CA GLN A 42 5.03 4.73 -6.83
C GLN A 42 6.23 5.57 -6.35
N ALA A 43 7.43 4.96 -6.30
CA ALA A 43 8.64 5.56 -5.73
C ALA A 43 8.47 6.05 -4.27
N ILE A 44 7.56 5.44 -3.52
CA ILE A 44 7.32 5.71 -2.10
C ILE A 44 8.33 4.92 -1.31
N ARG A 45 9.36 5.60 -0.83
CA ARG A 45 10.58 4.99 -0.26
C ARG A 45 10.84 5.35 1.19
N SER A 46 9.87 5.92 1.89
CA SER A 46 10.04 6.25 3.31
C SER A 46 8.70 6.27 4.03
N VAL A 47 8.75 6.08 5.36
CA VAL A 47 7.55 6.20 6.19
C VAL A 47 6.95 7.61 6.10
N ASP A 48 7.77 8.65 6.06
CA ASP A 48 7.32 10.04 5.92
C ASP A 48 6.53 10.25 4.62
N SER A 49 7.10 9.84 3.48
CA SER A 49 6.42 9.93 2.19
C SER A 49 5.15 9.09 2.14
N PHE A 50 5.15 7.91 2.78
CA PHE A 50 3.97 7.05 2.85
C PHE A 50 2.84 7.68 3.67
N LEU A 51 3.16 8.28 4.83
CA LEU A 51 2.18 8.94 5.69
C LEU A 51 1.60 10.22 5.06
N ALA A 52 2.31 10.83 4.12
CA ALA A 52 1.83 12.00 3.38
C ALA A 52 0.83 11.68 2.26
N ILE A 53 0.61 10.39 1.94
CA ILE A 53 -0.24 9.97 0.81
C ILE A 53 -1.68 9.77 1.25
N GLU A 54 -2.60 10.47 0.57
CA GLU A 54 -4.03 10.35 0.83
C GLU A 54 -4.61 8.99 0.40
N ASN A 55 -4.16 8.47 -0.76
CA ASN A 55 -4.67 7.22 -1.31
C ASN A 55 -3.62 6.53 -2.20
N VAL A 56 -2.98 5.50 -1.64
CA VAL A 56 -1.98 4.65 -2.33
C VAL A 56 -2.54 3.88 -3.53
N TYR A 57 -3.87 3.70 -3.61
CA TYR A 57 -4.53 2.98 -4.70
C TYR A 57 -4.95 3.88 -5.86
N SER A 58 -4.70 5.19 -5.77
CA SER A 58 -5.02 6.15 -6.84
C SER A 58 -4.29 5.84 -8.15
N ILE A 59 -3.09 5.25 -8.06
CA ILE A 59 -2.31 4.81 -9.23
C ILE A 59 -3.06 3.81 -10.12
N PHE A 60 -4.02 3.05 -9.56
CA PHE A 60 -4.83 2.11 -10.34
C PHE A 60 -5.82 2.78 -11.31
N ALA A 61 -5.90 4.10 -11.37
CA ALA A 61 -6.61 4.79 -12.44
C ALA A 61 -5.75 4.99 -13.71
N LEU A 62 -4.44 4.75 -13.64
CA LEU A 62 -3.54 4.93 -14.78
C LEU A 62 -3.65 3.76 -15.76
N ASP A 63 -3.74 4.08 -17.05
CA ASP A 63 -3.64 3.13 -18.15
C ASP A 63 -2.16 2.91 -18.51
N SER A 64 -1.50 2.03 -17.74
CA SER A 64 -0.09 1.68 -17.92
C SER A 64 0.11 0.18 -17.69
N GLU A 65 0.93 -0.45 -18.53
CA GLU A 65 1.26 -1.88 -18.41
C GLU A 65 1.87 -2.22 -17.04
N ASP A 66 2.72 -1.33 -16.50
CA ASP A 66 3.35 -1.51 -15.19
C ASP A 66 2.31 -1.53 -14.06
N VAL A 67 1.23 -0.77 -14.23
CA VAL A 67 0.13 -0.66 -13.26
C VAL A 67 -0.84 -1.85 -13.39
N ILE A 68 -1.08 -2.34 -14.61
CA ILE A 68 -1.99 -3.47 -14.86
C ILE A 68 -1.51 -4.73 -14.16
N GLN A 69 -0.20 -5.00 -14.15
CA GLN A 69 0.34 -6.18 -13.48
C GLN A 69 0.02 -6.16 -11.98
N ILE A 70 0.24 -5.03 -11.31
CA ILE A 70 0.00 -4.93 -9.87
C ILE A 70 -1.50 -4.84 -9.53
N GLN A 71 -2.32 -4.25 -10.40
CA GLN A 71 -3.78 -4.28 -10.26
C GLN A 71 -4.31 -5.72 -10.16
N THR A 72 -3.86 -6.61 -11.05
CA THR A 72 -4.33 -8.01 -11.04
C THR A 72 -3.98 -8.76 -9.75
N ARG A 73 -2.91 -8.34 -9.04
CA ARG A 73 -2.53 -8.89 -7.74
C ARG A 73 -3.33 -8.27 -6.59
N CYS A 74 -3.48 -6.94 -6.60
CA CYS A 74 -4.12 -6.19 -5.52
C CYS A 74 -5.66 -6.13 -5.60
N GLY A 75 -6.29 -6.55 -6.70
CA GLY A 75 -7.73 -6.39 -6.88
C GLY A 75 -8.38 -7.34 -7.88
N PHE A 76 -9.60 -6.99 -8.24
CA PHE A 76 -10.44 -7.68 -9.21
C PHE A 76 -10.80 -6.73 -10.34
N LYS A 77 -10.59 -7.17 -11.59
CA LYS A 77 -11.11 -6.50 -12.77
C LYS A 77 -12.53 -7.02 -13.04
N ASN A 78 -13.51 -6.14 -12.97
CA ASN A 78 -14.90 -6.46 -13.25
C ASN A 78 -15.14 -6.55 -14.76
N ARG A 79 -16.19 -7.27 -15.18
CA ARG A 79 -16.53 -7.47 -16.60
C ARG A 79 -16.86 -6.16 -17.34
N ASN A 80 -17.29 -5.13 -16.62
CA ASN A 80 -17.56 -3.79 -17.15
C ASN A 80 -16.30 -2.91 -17.25
N GLY A 81 -15.12 -3.46 -16.98
CA GLY A 81 -13.85 -2.74 -17.04
C GLY A 81 -13.48 -1.98 -15.75
N THR A 82 -14.34 -1.95 -14.73
CA THR A 82 -14.00 -1.30 -13.45
C THR A 82 -13.10 -2.16 -12.59
N PHE A 83 -12.35 -1.51 -11.68
CA PHE A 83 -11.40 -2.18 -10.79
C PHE A 83 -11.83 -2.04 -9.33
N THR A 84 -11.73 -3.13 -8.57
CA THR A 84 -12.01 -3.16 -7.13
C THR A 84 -10.80 -3.73 -6.39
N VAL A 85 -10.20 -2.94 -5.48
CA VAL A 85 -9.13 -3.42 -4.58
C VAL A 85 -9.69 -4.50 -3.66
N LYS A 86 -8.93 -5.57 -3.42
CA LYS A 86 -9.34 -6.66 -2.51
C LYS A 86 -9.62 -6.08 -1.11
N PRO A 87 -10.74 -6.46 -0.46
CA PRO A 87 -11.09 -5.94 0.87
C PRO A 87 -10.04 -6.21 1.95
N GLY A 88 -9.27 -7.30 1.83
CA GLY A 88 -8.17 -7.59 2.75
C GLY A 88 -6.95 -6.67 2.60
N ILE A 89 -6.87 -5.91 1.52
CA ILE A 89 -5.77 -4.98 1.19
C ILE A 89 -6.20 -3.54 1.48
N LYS A 90 -7.44 -3.18 1.09
CA LYS A 90 -8.04 -1.89 1.45
C LYS A 90 -8.66 -1.98 2.85
N SER A 91 -7.88 -1.60 3.87
CA SER A 91 -8.42 -1.41 5.22
C SER A 91 -9.60 -0.44 5.18
N SER A 92 -10.73 -0.84 5.77
CA SER A 92 -11.94 -0.02 5.89
C SER A 92 -12.00 0.75 7.22
N LEU A 93 -10.88 0.84 7.94
CA LEU A 93 -10.76 1.57 9.20
C LEU A 93 -10.70 3.08 8.99
#